data_AF-A0AAD5N998-F1
#
_entry.id   AF-A0AAD5N998-F1
#
_cell.length_a   1.000
_cell.length_b   1.000
_cell.length_c   1.000
_cell.angle_alpha   90.00
_cell.angle_beta   90.00
_cell.angle_gamma   90.00
#
_symmetry.space_group_name_H-M   'P 1'
#
loop_
_entity.id
_entity.type
_entity.pdbx_description
1 polymer ?
#
loop_
_entity_poly.entity_id
_entity_poly.type
_entity_poly.pdbx_seq_one_letter_code
_entity_poly.pdbx_strand_id
1 'polypeptide(L)'
;MRSSKRPVKHEVLPPIRKLDSKKRLGTTGGNQSNVLKPAQHADRGVKALREVRHLQRTTGLIILRLPFQRVVRDVTREVLKMRNMKGEFTWQANALLALQEATEVYLACLFEDTNLAAIHARRITIMPKDMQLVRRLRGENSTMSATSEGRTQY
;
A
#
# COMPACT_ATOMS: atom_id res chain seq x y z
N MET A 1 -25.06 -65.04 1.97
CA MET A 1 -23.69 -64.50 2.17
C MET A 1 -23.80 -63.25 3.04
N ARG A 2 -23.35 -63.31 4.31
CA ARG A 2 -23.49 -62.22 5.29
C ARG A 2 -22.39 -61.18 5.05
N SER A 3 -22.76 -59.97 4.62
CA SER A 3 -21.83 -58.86 4.44
C SER A 3 -21.42 -58.29 5.80
N SER A 4 -20.15 -58.52 6.18
CA SER A 4 -19.54 -58.00 7.40
C SER A 4 -19.07 -56.55 7.15
N LYS A 5 -19.85 -55.58 7.62
CA LYS A 5 -19.40 -54.18 7.69
C LYS A 5 -18.45 -54.04 8.89
N ARG A 6 -17.15 -53.83 8.63
CA ARG A 6 -16.19 -53.44 9.68
C ARG A 6 -16.44 -51.97 10.04
N PRO A 7 -16.49 -51.59 11.33
CA PRO A 7 -16.65 -50.19 11.70
C PRO A 7 -15.34 -49.42 11.46
N VAL A 8 -15.44 -48.23 10.88
CA VAL A 8 -14.34 -47.27 10.78
C VAL A 8 -14.13 -46.68 12.16
N LYS A 9 -12.96 -46.91 12.75
CA LYS A 9 -12.56 -46.24 13.99
C LYS A 9 -12.26 -44.78 13.67
N HIS A 10 -13.11 -43.86 14.14
CA HIS A 10 -12.73 -42.45 14.21
C HIS A 10 -11.69 -42.31 15.32
N GLU A 11 -10.41 -42.21 14.95
CA GLU A 11 -9.39 -41.75 15.90
C GLU A 11 -9.62 -40.26 16.15
N VAL A 12 -10.27 -39.96 17.28
CA VAL A 12 -10.34 -38.61 17.83
C VAL A 12 -8.94 -38.27 18.33
N LEU A 13 -8.23 -37.41 17.60
CA LEU A 13 -6.99 -36.79 18.08
C LEU A 13 -7.23 -36.22 19.48
N PRO A 14 -6.37 -36.53 20.47
CA PRO A 14 -6.57 -36.04 21.83
C PRO A 14 -6.54 -34.51 21.84
N PRO A 15 -7.35 -33.85 22.68
CA PRO A 15 -7.34 -32.40 22.77
C PRO A 15 -5.94 -31.93 23.21
N ILE A 16 -5.39 -30.98 22.46
CA ILE A 16 -4.12 -30.31 22.78
C ILE A 16 -4.23 -29.81 24.23
N ARG A 17 -3.41 -30.39 25.12
CA ARG A 17 -3.31 -29.97 26.53
C ARG A 17 -3.01 -28.48 26.55
N LYS A 18 -3.96 -27.67 27.03
CA LYS A 18 -3.69 -26.27 27.36
C LYS A 18 -2.58 -26.30 28.42
N LEU A 19 -1.47 -25.62 28.14
CA LEU A 19 -0.42 -25.39 29.14
C LEU A 19 -1.05 -24.61 30.29
N ASP A 20 -1.25 -25.28 31.42
CA ASP A 20 -1.66 -24.67 32.67
C ASP A 20 -0.61 -23.64 33.07
N SER A 21 -0.95 -22.36 32.94
CA SER A 21 -0.19 -21.27 33.56
C SER A 21 -0.39 -21.34 35.07
N LYS A 22 0.41 -22.18 35.72
CA LYS A 22 0.46 -22.37 37.17
C LYS A 22 0.83 -21.03 37.82
N LYS A 23 -0.18 -20.27 38.24
CA LYS A 23 -0.03 -19.06 39.07
C LYS A 23 0.60 -19.49 40.40
N ARG A 24 1.91 -19.33 40.52
CA ARG A 24 2.62 -19.47 41.79
C ARG A 24 2.28 -18.26 42.66
N LEU A 25 1.44 -18.47 43.67
CA LEU A 25 1.35 -17.60 44.83
C LEU A 25 2.65 -17.76 45.62
N GLY A 26 3.57 -16.82 45.43
CA GLY A 26 4.79 -16.68 46.22
C GLY A 26 4.67 -15.44 47.09
N THR A 27 4.53 -15.65 48.39
CA THR A 27 4.53 -14.63 49.43
C THR A 27 5.96 -14.15 49.70
N THR A 28 6.07 -12.88 50.13
CA THR A 28 7.18 -12.21 50.83
C THR A 28 8.47 -11.83 50.07
N GLY A 29 8.69 -10.51 50.03
CA GLY A 29 10.00 -9.90 50.31
C GLY A 29 11.01 -9.86 49.17
N GLY A 30 11.08 -8.73 48.47
CA GLY A 30 12.21 -8.42 47.58
C GLY A 30 11.96 -7.15 46.79
N ASN A 31 12.85 -6.17 46.94
CA ASN A 31 12.87 -4.91 46.18
C ASN A 31 12.56 -5.15 44.70
N GLN A 32 11.38 -4.73 44.27
CA GLN A 32 11.07 -4.66 42.85
C GLN A 32 11.81 -3.46 42.28
N SER A 33 13.04 -3.70 41.83
CA SER A 33 13.61 -2.90 40.77
C SER A 33 12.59 -2.91 39.64
N ASN A 34 11.99 -1.74 39.40
CA ASN A 34 11.04 -1.53 38.32
C ASN A 34 11.84 -1.54 37.01
N VAL A 35 12.36 -2.71 36.63
CA VAL A 35 13.04 -2.92 35.36
C VAL A 35 11.94 -2.82 34.32
N LEU A 36 11.76 -1.62 33.77
CA LEU A 36 10.95 -1.39 32.59
C LEU A 36 11.39 -2.41 31.55
N LYS A 37 10.54 -3.41 31.29
CA LYS A 37 10.78 -4.39 30.24
C LYS A 37 11.10 -3.60 28.96
N PRO A 38 12.19 -3.94 28.25
CA PRO A 38 12.54 -3.22 27.04
C PRO A 38 11.34 -3.25 26.10
N ALA A 39 10.98 -2.09 25.56
CA ALA A 39 9.85 -1.97 24.65
C ALA A 39 10.03 -2.99 23.51
N GLN A 40 9.11 -3.95 23.41
CA GLN A 40 9.18 -4.98 22.37
C GLN A 40 9.04 -4.30 21.02
N HIS A 41 10.11 -4.34 20.22
CA HIS A 41 10.07 -3.86 18.85
C HIS A 41 9.18 -4.82 18.04
N ALA A 42 8.17 -4.28 17.37
CA ALA A 42 7.34 -5.09 16.49
C ALA A 42 8.21 -5.75 15.41
N ASP A 43 7.99 -7.04 15.15
CA ASP A 43 8.74 -7.78 14.14
C ASP A 43 8.71 -7.07 12.78
N ARG A 44 9.76 -7.28 11.99
CA ARG A 44 9.90 -6.68 10.66
C ARG A 44 8.65 -7.00 9.82
N GLY A 45 8.05 -5.97 9.23
CA GLY A 45 6.82 -6.10 8.43
C GLY A 45 5.51 -6.02 9.21
N VAL A 46 5.49 -6.22 10.54
CA VAL A 46 4.24 -6.14 11.33
C VAL A 46 3.61 -4.75 11.29
N LYS A 47 4.44 -3.69 11.37
CA LYS A 47 3.97 -2.31 11.24
C LYS A 47 3.38 -2.03 9.86
N ALA A 48 4.08 -2.45 8.81
CA ALA A 48 3.62 -2.30 7.42
C ALA A 48 2.30 -3.05 7.18
N LEU A 49 2.16 -4.29 7.66
CA LEU A 49 0.92 -5.05 7.54
C LEU A 49 -0.25 -4.41 8.31
N ARG A 50 0.03 -3.81 9.47
CA ARG A 50 -0.98 -3.06 10.23
C ARG A 50 -1.43 -1.82 9.46
N GLU A 51 -0.48 -1.09 8.87
CA GLU A 51 -0.73 0.09 8.07
C GLU A 51 -1.54 -0.23 6.81
N VAL A 52 -1.16 -1.27 6.05
CA VAL A 52 -1.92 -1.75 4.88
C VAL A 52 -3.37 -2.05 5.26
N ARG A 53 -3.60 -2.80 6.34
CA ARG A 53 -4.96 -3.10 6.80
C ARG A 53 -5.72 -1.85 7.28
N HIS A 54 -5.03 -0.85 7.81
CA HIS A 54 -5.68 0.38 8.23
C HIS A 54 -6.10 1.20 7.01
N LEU A 55 -5.17 1.46 6.08
CA LEU A 55 -5.38 2.23 4.86
C LEU A 55 -6.40 1.58 3.91
N GLN A 56 -6.50 0.25 3.89
CA GLN A 56 -7.53 -0.45 3.12
C GLN A 56 -8.94 -0.37 3.72
N ARG A 57 -9.07 0.00 5.01
CA ARG A 57 -10.38 0.15 5.67
C ARG A 57 -10.87 1.60 5.67
N THR A 58 -9.97 2.56 5.57
CA THR A 58 -10.27 3.98 5.59
C THR A 58 -10.15 4.56 4.19
N THR A 59 -10.78 5.71 3.96
CA THR A 59 -10.79 6.40 2.65
C THR A 59 -10.20 7.81 2.74
N GLY A 60 -9.42 8.08 3.79
CA GLY A 60 -8.78 9.38 3.98
C GLY A 60 -7.66 9.60 2.97
N LEU A 61 -7.53 10.84 2.50
CA LEU A 61 -6.41 11.25 1.63
C LEU A 61 -5.08 11.11 2.37
N ILE A 62 -4.10 10.47 1.73
CA ILE A 62 -2.79 10.14 2.29
C ILE A 62 -1.78 11.24 1.96
N ILE A 63 -1.90 11.88 0.79
CA ILE A 63 -0.98 12.94 0.39
C ILE A 63 -1.36 14.24 1.13
N LEU A 64 -0.35 14.93 1.67
CA LEU A 64 -0.57 16.22 2.31
C LEU A 64 -1.09 17.25 1.28
N ARG A 65 -2.19 17.93 1.64
CA ARG A 65 -2.88 18.87 0.75
C ARG A 65 -2.01 20.02 0.24
N LEU A 66 -1.20 20.63 1.12
CA LEU A 66 -0.39 21.81 0.75
C LEU A 66 0.74 21.48 -0.24
N PRO A 67 1.58 20.44 -0.03
CA PRO A 67 2.54 19.99 -1.03
C PRO A 67 1.88 19.61 -2.37
N PHE A 68 0.78 18.86 -2.34
CA PHE A 68 0.05 18.48 -3.55
C PHE A 68 -0.42 19.71 -4.34
N GLN A 69 -1.04 20.68 -3.65
CA GLN A 69 -1.48 21.93 -4.25
C GLN A 69 -0.33 22.73 -4.88
N ARG A 70 0.87 22.75 -4.26
CA ARG A 70 2.04 23.42 -4.84
C ARG A 70 2.43 22.77 -6.17
N VAL A 71 2.53 21.44 -6.21
CA VAL A 71 2.84 20.69 -7.44
C VAL A 71 1.80 20.96 -8.54
N VAL A 72 0.51 20.93 -8.21
CA VAL A 72 -0.55 21.22 -9.19
C VAL A 72 -0.39 22.63 -9.78
N ARG A 73 -0.09 23.64 -8.95
CA ARG A 73 0.14 25.01 -9.43
C ARG A 73 1.42 25.12 -10.26
N ASP A 74 2.46 24.37 -9.94
CA ASP A 74 3.71 24.35 -10.71
C ASP A 74 3.48 23.78 -12.12
N VAL A 75 2.82 22.62 -12.22
CA VAL A 75 2.43 22.00 -13.49
C VAL A 75 1.49 22.93 -14.27
N THR A 76 0.55 23.58 -13.61
CA THR A 76 -0.36 24.54 -14.27
C THR A 76 0.42 25.67 -14.93
N ARG A 77 1.39 26.26 -14.22
CA ARG A 77 2.24 27.33 -14.75
C ARG A 77 3.07 26.85 -15.94
N GLU A 78 3.58 25.62 -15.91
CA GLU A 78 4.31 25.03 -17.02
C GLU A 78 3.42 24.85 -18.26
N VAL A 79 2.22 24.29 -18.08
CA VAL A 79 1.25 24.08 -19.18
C VAL A 79 0.81 25.42 -19.79
N LEU A 80 0.55 26.44 -18.97
CA LEU A 80 0.17 27.77 -19.46
C LEU A 80 1.29 28.41 -20.29
N LYS A 81 2.56 28.26 -19.86
CA LYS A 81 3.72 28.69 -20.64
C LYS A 81 3.81 27.96 -21.98
N MET A 82 3.65 26.63 -21.99
CA MET A 82 3.69 25.82 -23.21
C MET A 82 2.59 26.23 -24.21
N ARG A 83 1.42 26.65 -23.72
CA ARG A 83 0.28 27.09 -24.56
C ARG A 83 0.28 28.58 -24.90
N ASN A 84 1.33 29.34 -24.55
CA ASN A 84 1.43 30.79 -24.74
C ASN A 84 0.23 31.59 -24.17
N MET A 85 -0.41 31.07 -23.12
CA MET A 85 -1.55 31.72 -22.49
C MET A 85 -1.05 32.75 -21.47
N LYS A 86 -1.44 34.01 -21.65
CA LYS A 86 -1.14 35.11 -20.72
C LYS A 86 -2.36 35.34 -19.82
N GLY A 87 -2.21 35.10 -18.52
CA GLY A 87 -3.27 35.35 -17.54
C GLY A 87 -2.98 34.72 -16.18
N GLU A 88 -3.60 35.28 -15.14
CA GLU A 88 -3.57 34.69 -13.81
C GLU A 88 -4.58 33.54 -13.74
N PHE A 89 -4.10 32.34 -13.44
CA PHE A 89 -4.96 31.17 -13.28
C PHE A 89 -5.16 30.87 -11.80
N THR A 90 -6.42 30.75 -11.37
CA THR A 90 -6.79 30.37 -10.01
C THR A 90 -7.49 29.03 -10.00
N TRP A 91 -7.21 28.24 -8.97
CA TRP A 91 -7.83 26.94 -8.77
C TRP A 91 -8.99 27.04 -7.79
N GLN A 92 -10.13 26.45 -8.12
CA GLN A 92 -11.20 26.20 -7.16
C GLN A 92 -10.75 25.16 -6.13
N ALA A 93 -11.21 25.28 -4.89
CA ALA A 93 -10.87 24.35 -3.82
C ALA A 93 -11.33 22.91 -4.14
N ASN A 94 -12.55 22.75 -4.68
CA ASN A 94 -13.09 21.44 -5.04
C ASN A 94 -12.35 20.81 -6.23
N ALA A 95 -11.84 21.62 -7.16
CA ALA A 95 -11.05 21.10 -8.28
C ALA A 95 -9.71 20.51 -7.79
N LEU A 96 -9.05 21.16 -6.83
CA LEU A 96 -7.83 20.62 -6.22
C LEU A 96 -8.11 19.32 -5.44
N LEU A 97 -9.26 19.24 -4.76
CA LEU A 97 -9.68 18.02 -4.07
C LEU A 97 -9.91 16.88 -5.06
N ALA A 98 -10.67 17.12 -6.13
CA ALA A 98 -10.96 16.11 -7.15
C ALA A 98 -9.68 15.60 -7.85
N LEU A 99 -8.73 16.50 -8.15
CA LEU A 99 -7.43 16.10 -8.69
C LEU A 99 -6.65 15.22 -7.72
N GLN A 100 -6.70 15.54 -6.43
CA GLN A 100 -6.01 14.74 -5.42
C GLN A 100 -6.63 13.35 -5.28
N GLU A 101 -7.96 13.26 -5.18
CA GLU A 101 -8.68 11.99 -5.13
C GLU A 101 -8.36 11.11 -6.34
N ALA A 102 -8.45 11.68 -7.55
CA ALA A 102 -8.14 10.95 -8.78
C ALA A 102 -6.67 10.46 -8.82
N THR A 103 -5.73 11.30 -8.38
CA THR A 103 -4.30 10.95 -8.36
C THR A 103 -4.01 9.84 -7.36
N GLU A 104 -4.56 9.91 -6.15
CA GLU A 104 -4.36 8.88 -5.13
C GLU A 104 -4.98 7.54 -5.53
N VAL A 105 -6.18 7.55 -6.12
CA VAL A 105 -6.82 6.34 -6.67
C VAL A 105 -5.96 5.73 -7.78
N TYR A 106 -5.48 6.55 -8.72
CA TYR A 106 -4.63 6.08 -9.80
C TYR A 106 -3.33 5.44 -9.27
N LEU A 107 -2.67 6.08 -8.29
CA LEU A 107 -1.45 5.55 -7.69
C LEU A 107 -1.72 4.26 -6.91
N ALA A 108 -2.82 4.16 -6.17
CA ALA A 108 -3.20 2.94 -5.46
C ALA A 108 -3.37 1.76 -6.43
N CYS A 109 -4.16 1.94 -7.49
CA CYS A 109 -4.35 0.91 -8.52
C CYS A 109 -3.04 0.56 -9.24
N LEU A 110 -2.15 1.55 -9.49
CA LEU A 110 -0.85 1.30 -10.10
C LEU A 110 0.06 0.48 -9.18
N PHE A 111 0.05 0.74 -7.87
CA PHE A 111 0.84 0.00 -6.89
C PHE A 111 0.31 -1.41 -6.66
N GLU A 112 -1.00 -1.64 -6.77
CA GLU A 112 -1.59 -2.99 -6.75
C GLU A 112 -1.03 -3.85 -7.88
N ASP A 113 -1.07 -3.37 -9.11
CA ASP A 113 -0.49 -4.06 -10.27
C ASP A 113 1.03 -4.22 -10.15
N THR A 114 1.72 -3.19 -9.65
CA THR A 114 3.18 -3.21 -9.45
C THR A 114 3.57 -4.28 -8.42
N ASN A 115 2.73 -4.47 -7.39
CA ASN A 115 2.91 -5.52 -6.40
C ASN A 115 2.72 -6.91 -7.01
N LEU A 116 1.72 -7.10 -7.88
CA LEU A 116 1.55 -8.36 -8.63
C LEU A 116 2.77 -8.68 -9.49
N ALA A 117 3.36 -7.69 -10.16
CA ALA A 117 4.58 -7.86 -10.93
C ALA A 117 5.79 -8.25 -10.06
N ALA A 118 5.92 -7.67 -8.86
CA ALA A 118 6.97 -8.06 -7.92
C ALA A 118 6.81 -9.52 -7.43
N ILE A 119 5.57 -9.92 -7.11
CA ILE A 119 5.23 -11.29 -6.69
C ILE A 119 5.50 -12.28 -7.84
N HIS A 120 5.15 -11.93 -9.08
CA HIS A 120 5.45 -12.73 -10.27
C HIS A 120 6.96 -13.00 -10.40
N ALA A 121 7.79 -12.03 -10.04
CA ALA A 121 9.25 -12.15 -10.01
C ALA A 121 9.82 -12.75 -8.69
N ARG A 122 8.98 -13.37 -7.85
CA ARG A 122 9.35 -13.98 -6.55
C ARG A 122 10.00 -13.01 -5.55
N ARG A 123 9.61 -11.74 -5.58
CA ARG A 123 10.07 -10.70 -4.64
C ARG A 123 8.90 -10.18 -3.79
N ILE A 124 9.25 -9.60 -2.65
CA ILE A 124 8.32 -8.90 -1.74
C ILE A 124 8.47 -7.38 -1.89
N THR A 125 9.66 -6.90 -2.27
CA THR A 125 9.95 -5.47 -2.48
C THR A 125 9.65 -5.07 -3.92
N ILE A 126 8.75 -4.11 -4.09
CA ILE A 126 8.49 -3.45 -5.37
C ILE A 126 9.71 -2.62 -5.81
N MET A 127 9.97 -2.61 -7.11
CA MET A 127 11.10 -1.89 -7.72
C MET A 127 10.64 -1.01 -8.88
N PRO A 128 11.41 0.01 -9.29
CA PRO A 128 11.06 0.86 -10.42
C PRO A 128 10.79 0.10 -11.72
N LYS A 129 11.50 -1.01 -11.96
CA LYS A 129 11.29 -1.90 -13.12
C LYS A 129 9.91 -2.55 -13.16
N ASP A 130 9.32 -2.83 -11.99
CA ASP A 130 7.98 -3.43 -11.89
C ASP A 130 6.93 -2.42 -12.34
N MET A 131 7.05 -1.18 -11.86
CA MET A 131 6.17 -0.08 -12.25
C MET A 131 6.32 0.26 -13.73
N GLN A 132 7.56 0.32 -14.24
CA GLN A 132 7.81 0.54 -15.67
C GLN A 132 7.17 -0.54 -16.55
N LEU A 133 7.25 -1.80 -16.14
CA LEU A 133 6.59 -2.92 -16.83
C LEU A 133 5.07 -2.75 -16.83
N VAL A 134 4.46 -2.46 -15.68
CA VAL A 134 3.01 -2.25 -15.56
C VAL A 134 2.54 -1.10 -16.45
N ARG A 135 3.22 0.05 -16.39
CA ARG A 135 2.86 1.22 -17.24
C ARG A 135 3.00 0.91 -18.73
N ARG A 136 3.98 0.08 -19.11
CA ARG A 136 4.14 -0.39 -20.49
C ARG A 136 2.97 -1.29 -20.90
N LEU A 137 2.56 -2.23 -20.05
CA LEU A 137 1.44 -3.14 -20.32
C LEU A 137 0.09 -2.41 -20.38
N ARG A 138 -0.09 -1.36 -19.56
CA ARG A 138 -1.26 -0.47 -19.57
C ARG A 138 -1.30 0.46 -20.80
N GLY A 139 -0.21 0.58 -21.56
CA GLY A 139 -0.13 1.46 -22.73
C GLY A 139 0.16 2.93 -22.40
N GLU A 140 0.52 3.26 -21.16
CA GLU A 140 0.73 4.65 -20.70
C GLU A 140 2.04 5.28 -21.20
N ASN A 141 2.97 4.47 -21.70
CA ASN A 141 4.28 4.96 -22.18
C ASN A 141 4.22 5.50 -23.63
N SER A 142 3.12 5.30 -24.35
CA SER A 142 3.00 5.63 -25.77
C SER A 142 2.58 7.08 -26.05
N THR A 143 2.18 7.84 -25.02
CA THR A 143 1.55 9.16 -25.20
C THR A 143 2.53 10.33 -25.31
N MET A 144 3.84 10.10 -25.15
CA MET A 144 4.86 11.17 -25.24
C MET A 144 5.54 11.28 -26.62
N SER A 145 5.27 10.38 -27.58
CA SER A 145 5.85 10.44 -28.93
C SER A 145 4.92 11.03 -30.01
N ALA A 146 3.69 11.41 -29.67
CA ALA A 146 2.70 11.89 -30.64
C ALA A 146 2.71 13.42 -30.88
N THR A 147 3.75 14.15 -30.46
CA THR A 147 3.81 15.63 -30.61
C THR A 147 5.12 16.14 -31.22
N SER A 148 5.87 15.30 -31.95
CA SER A 148 7.06 15.74 -32.70
C SER A 148 6.90 15.75 -34.23
N GLU A 149 5.67 15.63 -34.76
CA GLU A 149 5.40 15.80 -36.19
C GLU A 149 4.77 17.19 -36.43
N GLY A 150 5.60 18.17 -36.77
CA GLY A 150 5.11 19.53 -37.05
C GLY A 150 6.15 20.63 -37.27
N ARG A 151 7.45 20.30 -37.36
CA ARG A 151 8.45 21.22 -37.97
C ARG A 151 8.66 20.82 -39.41
N THR A 152 7.73 21.16 -40.28
CA THR A 152 8.03 21.28 -41.70
C THR A 152 8.78 22.60 -41.88
N GLN A 153 10.05 22.48 -42.23
CA GLN A 153 10.83 23.59 -42.76
C GLN A 153 10.22 24.03 -44.08
N TYR A 154 9.88 25.31 -44.19
CA TYR A 154 10.02 26.14 -45.39
C TYR A 154 10.33 27.57 -44.90
#